data_AF-A0A7Y3I4W4-F1
#
_entry.id   AF-A0A7Y3I4W4-F1
#
_cell.length_a   1.000
_cell.length_b   1.000
_cell.length_c   1.000
_cell.angle_alpha   90.00
_cell.angle_beta   90.00
_cell.angle_gamma   90.00
#
_symmetry.space_group_name_H-M   'P 1'
#
loop_
_entity.id
_entity.type
_entity.pdbx_description
1 polymer ?
#
loop_
_entity_poly.entity_id
_entity_poly.type
_entity_poly.pdbx_seq_one_letter_code
_entity_poly.pdbx_strand_id
1 'polypeptide(L)' 'MIERYQSWMGEQGWTPFDFQRETWAAMAAGASGLVHAPTGTGKTQAVWG' A
#
# COMPACT_ATOMS: atom_id res chain seq x y z
N MET A 1 -5.16 -3.75 10.02
CA MET A 1 -3.71 -3.70 9.73
C MET A 1 -3.42 -2.46 8.89
N ILE A 2 -4.03 -2.35 7.71
CA ILE A 2 -3.97 -1.21 6.78
C ILE A 2 -4.22 0.14 7.47
N GLU A 3 -5.25 0.28 8.32
CA GLU A 3 -5.51 1.57 9.00
C GLU A 3 -4.38 2.02 9.93
N ARG A 4 -3.79 1.09 10.69
CA ARG A 4 -2.62 1.38 11.54
C ARG A 4 -1.41 1.77 10.69
N TYR A 5 -1.26 1.11 9.55
CA TYR A 5 -0.20 1.41 8.59
C TYR A 5 -0.36 2.79 7.95
N GLN A 6 -1.59 3.15 7.55
CA GLN A 6 -1.91 4.48 7.04
C GLN A 6 -1.68 5.57 8.10
N SER A 7 -2.03 5.32 9.35
CA SER A 7 -1.73 6.24 10.46
C SER A 7 -0.22 6.46 10.60
N TRP A 8 0.56 5.38 10.63
CA TRP A 8 2.02 5.46 10.69
C TRP A 8 2.62 6.20 9.48
N MET A 9 2.13 5.95 8.27
CA MET A 9 2.54 6.73 7.09
C MET A 9 2.22 8.22 7.25
N GLY A 10 1.04 8.54 7.77
CA GLY A 10 0.66 9.92 8.10
C GLY A 10 1.60 10.57 9.11
N GLU A 11 2.01 9.83 10.15
CA GLU A 11 3.03 10.28 11.12
C GLU A 11 4.40 10.53 10.47
N GLN A 12 4.75 9.78 9.41
CA GLN A 12 5.96 10.04 8.62
C GLN A 12 5.80 11.21 7.61
N GLY A 13 4.61 11.81 7.52
CA GLY A 13 4.28 12.82 6.50
C GLY A 13 4.12 12.24 5.10
N TRP A 14 3.90 10.93 4.98
CA TRP A 14 3.77 10.23 3.71
C TRP A 14 2.29 10.06 3.34
N THR A 15 1.99 10.28 2.06
CA THR A 15 0.65 10.01 1.50
C THR A 15 0.73 8.78 0.59
N PRO A 16 -0.17 7.79 0.74
CA PRO A 16 -0.16 6.63 -0.15
C PRO A 16 -0.47 7.01 -1.60
N PHE A 17 0.14 6.32 -2.54
CA PHE A 17 -0.23 6.36 -3.95
C PHE A 17 -1.53 5.59 -4.19
N ASP A 18 -2.22 5.86 -5.30
CA ASP A 18 -3.47 5.17 -5.67
C ASP A 18 -3.28 3.66 -5.77
N PHE A 19 -2.23 3.20 -6.45
CA PHE A 19 -1.97 1.77 -6.63
C PHE A 19 -1.74 1.03 -5.30
N GLN A 20 -1.23 1.70 -4.27
CA GLN A 20 -1.08 1.12 -2.93
C GLN A 20 -2.45 0.86 -2.30
N ARG A 21 -3.36 1.85 -2.39
CA ARG A 21 -4.75 1.70 -1.91
C ARG A 21 -5.48 0.57 -2.63
N GLU A 22 -5.33 0.49 -3.95
CA GLU A 22 -5.93 -0.57 -4.77
C GLU A 22 -5.39 -1.94 -4.39
N THR A 23 -4.07 -2.05 -4.19
CA THR A 23 -3.42 -3.31 -3.76
C THR A 23 -3.98 -3.75 -2.41
N TRP A 24 -4.06 -2.85 -1.43
CA TRP A 24 -4.59 -3.15 -0.11
C TRP A 24 -6.06 -3.58 -0.15
N ALA A 25 -6.88 -2.92 -0.97
CA ALA A 25 -8.28 -3.29 -1.16
C ALA A 25 -8.42 -4.70 -1.76
N ALA A 26 -7.61 -5.02 -2.78
CA ALA A 26 -7.59 -6.35 -3.40
C ALA A 26 -7.12 -7.43 -2.42
N MET A 27 -6.05 -7.17 -1.67
CA MET A 27 -5.54 -8.08 -0.64
C MET A 27 -6.57 -8.31 0.48
N ALA A 28 -7.26 -7.26 0.94
CA ALA A 28 -8.32 -7.36 1.94
C ALA A 28 -9.52 -8.18 1.44
N ALA A 29 -9.77 -8.19 0.13
CA ALA A 29 -10.76 -9.05 -0.52
C ALA A 29 -10.29 -10.50 -0.73
N GLY A 30 -9.07 -10.85 -0.32
CA GLY A 30 -8.49 -12.19 -0.48
C GLY A 30 -7.98 -12.48 -1.90
N ALA A 31 -7.80 -11.46 -2.74
CA ALA A 31 -7.31 -11.61 -4.09
C ALA A 31 -5.77 -11.81 -4.12
N SER A 32 -5.31 -12.57 -5.12
CA SER A 32 -3.90 -12.73 -5.47
C SER A 32 -3.58 -11.95 -6.74
N GLY A 33 -2.38 -11.38 -6.85
CA GLY A 33 -2.01 -10.59 -8.03
C GLY A 33 -0.53 -10.19 -8.07
N LEU A 34 -0.19 -9.37 -9.07
CA LEU A 34 1.16 -8.85 -9.30
C LEU A 34 1.16 -7.32 -9.15
N VAL A 35 2.02 -6.80 -8.28
CA VAL A 35 2.33 -5.37 -8.23
C VAL A 35 3.55 -5.11 -9.12
N HIS A 36 3.36 -4.35 -10.19
CA HIS A 36 4.45 -3.85 -11.02
C HIS A 36 4.51 -2.33 -10.91
N ALA A 37 5.53 -1.81 -10.22
CA ALA A 37 5.74 -0.38 -10.08
C ALA A 37 7.26 -0.03 -10.10
N PRO A 38 7.63 1.18 -10.59
CA PRO A 38 9.01 1.64 -10.64
C PRO A 38 9.71 1.66 -9.27
N THR A 39 11.03 1.87 -9.24
CA THR A 39 11.73 2.21 -7.99
C THR A 39 11.28 3.59 -7.49
N GLY A 40 11.32 3.79 -6.15
CA GLY A 40 10.93 5.05 -5.52
C GLY A 40 9.42 5.30 -5.39
N THR A 41 8.54 4.45 -5.94
CA THR A 41 7.07 4.60 -5.85
C THR A 41 6.44 3.85 -4.69
N GLY A 42 7.26 3.26 -3.83
CA GLY A 42 6.79 2.61 -2.61
C GLY A 42 6.08 1.26 -2.80
N LYS A 43 6.49 0.46 -3.80
CA LYS A 43 5.98 -0.91 -3.99
C LYS A 43 6.10 -1.82 -2.76
N THR A 44 7.10 -1.59 -1.91
CA THR A 44 7.23 -2.29 -0.63
C THR A 44 6.03 -1.97 0.26
N GLN A 45 5.70 -0.70 0.42
CA GLN A 45 4.54 -0.29 1.22
C GLN A 45 3.21 -0.79 0.62
N ALA A 46 3.15 -1.00 -0.70
CA ALA A 46 1.99 -1.58 -1.37
C ALA A 46 1.68 -3.03 -0.94
N VAL A 47 2.71 -3.86 -0.70
CA VAL A 47 2.53 -5.29 -0.39
C VAL A 47 2.53 -5.63 1.10
N TRP A 48 2.92 -4.69 1.97
CA TRP A 48 3.00 -4.89 3.42
C TRP A 48 1.91 -4.15 4.23
N GLY A 49 1.13 -3.28 3.58
CA GLY A 49 0.06 -2.52 4.24
C GLY A 49 -1.13 -3.36 4.64
#